data_AF-A0A9E5QML3-F1
#
_entry.id   AF-A0A9E5QML3-F1
#
_cell.length_a   1.000
_cell.length_b   1.000
_cell.length_c   1.000
_cell.angle_alpha   90.00
_cell.angle_beta   90.00
_cell.angle_gamma   90.00
#
_symmetry.space_group_name_H-M   'P 1'
#
loop_
_entity.id
_entity.type
_entity.pdbx_description
1 polymer ?
#
loop_
_entity_poly.entity_id
_entity_poly.type
_entity_poly.pdbx_seq_one_letter_code
_entity_poly.pdbx_strand_id
1 'polypeptide(L)'
;MQAKLLEAPPMLVLSQLSLDTDSPIALSLRLTAAERQQVRRIHTTCEGLEVKLALPRGGRLRPGAVLTDTALTTRVLVQAKPEPVLTVRAASPLDLADNGLPLGNRHVPVQLTTEWLRLAPDAVLEHLLQ
;
A
#
# COMPACT_ATOMS: atom_id res chain seq x y z
N MET A 1 -29.33 -20.85 -29.08
CA MET A 1 -28.76 -19.56 -28.64
C MET A 1 -27.62 -19.84 -27.67
N GLN A 2 -26.40 -19.97 -28.17
CA GLN A 2 -25.20 -20.13 -27.35
C GLN A 2 -24.92 -18.81 -26.62
N ALA A 3 -24.86 -18.87 -25.29
CA ALA A 3 -24.37 -17.79 -24.47
C ALA A 3 -22.89 -17.56 -24.83
N LYS A 4 -22.63 -16.41 -25.45
CA LYS A 4 -21.30 -15.91 -25.76
C LYS A 4 -20.59 -15.71 -24.42
N LEU A 5 -19.69 -16.62 -24.04
CA LEU A 5 -18.75 -16.38 -22.95
C LEU A 5 -18.04 -15.06 -23.29
N LEU A 6 -18.29 -14.02 -22.49
CA LEU A 6 -17.48 -12.82 -22.51
C LEU A 6 -16.10 -13.26 -22.03
N GLU A 7 -15.14 -13.38 -22.96
CA GLU A 7 -13.74 -13.53 -22.60
C GLU A 7 -13.39 -12.36 -21.69
N ALA A 8 -13.05 -12.64 -20.43
CA ALA A 8 -12.57 -11.62 -19.53
C ALA A 8 -11.37 -10.94 -20.21
N PRO A 9 -11.27 -9.59 -20.20
CA PRO A 9 -10.12 -8.91 -20.80
C PRO A 9 -8.84 -9.50 -20.21
N PRO A 10 -7.73 -9.56 -20.97
CA PRO A 10 -6.46 -10.10 -20.48
C PRO A 10 -6.02 -9.29 -19.27
N MET A 11 -6.28 -9.85 -18.08
CA MET A 11 -6.01 -9.19 -16.81
C MET A 11 -4.52 -9.32 -16.53
N LEU A 12 -3.83 -8.17 -16.44
CA LEU A 12 -2.41 -8.14 -16.11
C LEU A 12 -2.19 -8.68 -14.69
N VAL A 13 -1.38 -9.72 -14.55
CA VAL A 13 -1.09 -10.35 -13.25
C VAL A 13 0.32 -9.96 -12.81
N LEU A 14 0.42 -9.23 -11.71
CA LEU A 14 1.68 -8.80 -11.10
C LEU A 14 2.08 -9.80 -10.02
N SER A 15 3.10 -10.62 -10.30
CA SER A 15 3.49 -11.76 -9.47
C SER A 15 4.79 -11.57 -8.70
N GLN A 16 5.58 -10.56 -9.03
CA GLN A 16 6.92 -10.38 -8.45
C GLN A 16 7.35 -8.90 -8.41
N LEU A 17 8.39 -8.63 -7.62
CA LEU A 17 9.10 -7.35 -7.61
C LEU A 17 10.06 -7.28 -8.80
N SER A 18 10.08 -6.15 -9.48
CA SER A 18 11.06 -5.84 -10.51
C SER A 18 12.33 -5.29 -9.85
N LEU A 19 13.47 -5.89 -10.18
CA LEU A 19 14.80 -5.41 -9.76
C LEU A 19 15.50 -4.59 -10.87
N ASP A 20 14.94 -4.62 -12.07
CA ASP A 20 15.40 -3.82 -13.19
C ASP A 20 15.16 -2.34 -12.90
N THR A 21 16.18 -1.50 -13.07
CA THR A 21 16.11 -0.05 -12.90
C THR A 21 16.07 0.71 -14.22
N ASP A 22 16.43 0.06 -15.32
CA ASP A 22 16.72 0.71 -16.59
C ASP A 22 15.49 0.76 -17.51
N SER A 23 14.60 -0.25 -17.41
CA SER A 23 13.35 -0.21 -18.17
C SER A 23 12.43 0.93 -17.73
N PRO A 24 11.52 1.43 -18.59
CA PRO A 24 10.54 2.43 -18.19
C PRO A 24 9.47 1.83 -17.27
N ILE A 25 8.96 2.65 -16.34
CA ILE A 25 7.75 2.35 -15.57
C ILE A 25 6.55 2.73 -16.44
N ALA A 26 5.69 1.76 -16.76
CA ALA A 26 4.58 1.97 -17.68
C ALA A 26 3.28 2.38 -16.98
N LEU A 27 3.04 1.88 -15.75
CA LEU A 27 1.79 2.07 -15.02
C LEU A 27 2.06 2.40 -13.54
N SER A 28 1.03 2.90 -12.86
CA SER A 28 1.13 3.25 -11.44
C SER A 28 -0.08 2.77 -10.63
N LEU A 29 0.18 2.20 -9.45
CA LEU A 29 -0.81 1.76 -8.48
C LEU A 29 -0.77 2.63 -7.23
N ARG A 30 -1.80 3.45 -7.01
CA ARG A 30 -1.97 4.21 -5.76
C ARG A 30 -2.79 3.38 -4.78
N LEU A 31 -2.11 2.86 -3.76
CA LEU A 31 -2.71 1.99 -2.75
C LEU A 31 -2.61 2.64 -1.36
N THR A 32 -3.67 2.53 -0.58
CA THR A 32 -3.71 2.87 0.85
C THR A 32 -2.81 1.95 1.68
N ALA A 33 -2.52 2.31 2.93
CA ALA A 33 -1.75 1.43 3.83
C ALA A 33 -2.42 0.06 4.06
N ALA A 34 -3.75 -0.01 4.02
CA ALA A 34 -4.52 -1.25 4.11
C ALA A 34 -4.43 -2.06 2.80
N GLU A 35 -4.67 -1.44 1.64
CA GLU A 35 -4.61 -2.12 0.33
C GLU A 35 -3.20 -2.67 0.04
N ARG A 36 -2.13 -2.01 0.50
CA ARG A 36 -0.75 -2.52 0.37
C ARG A 36 -0.48 -3.82 1.14
N GLN A 37 -1.41 -4.27 1.98
CA GLN A 37 -1.37 -5.59 2.64
C GLN A 37 -2.15 -6.65 1.85
N GLN A 38 -2.98 -6.23 0.90
CA GLN A 38 -3.88 -7.08 0.13
C GLN A 38 -3.21 -7.60 -1.15
N VAL A 39 -2.07 -8.26 -1.02
CA VAL A 39 -1.17 -8.63 -2.13
C VAL A 39 -1.69 -9.75 -3.07
N ARG A 40 -2.96 -10.14 -2.92
CA ARG A 40 -3.67 -11.15 -3.73
C ARG A 40 -5.05 -10.69 -4.23
N ARG A 41 -5.26 -9.37 -4.30
CA ARG A 41 -6.51 -8.74 -4.76
C ARG A 41 -6.33 -8.11 -6.15
N ILE A 42 -7.47 -7.79 -6.75
CA ILE A 42 -7.54 -7.00 -7.98
C ILE A 42 -7.59 -5.53 -7.57
N HIS A 43 -6.83 -4.70 -8.29
CA HIS A 43 -6.80 -3.24 -8.14
C HIS A 43 -6.87 -2.60 -9.53
N THR A 44 -7.22 -1.32 -9.56
CA THR A 44 -7.19 -0.51 -10.78
C THR A 44 -5.98 0.42 -10.74
N THR A 45 -5.21 0.46 -11.81
CA THR A 45 -4.09 1.41 -11.95
C THR A 45 -4.60 2.83 -12.15
N CYS A 46 -3.72 3.82 -11.99
CA CYS A 46 -4.09 5.22 -12.23
C CYS A 46 -4.46 5.49 -13.69
N GLU A 47 -4.02 4.62 -14.60
CA GLU A 47 -4.30 4.64 -16.03
C GLU A 47 -5.62 3.89 -16.38
N GLY A 48 -6.32 3.35 -15.39
CA GLY A 48 -7.63 2.70 -15.56
C GLY A 48 -7.57 1.21 -15.90
N LEU A 49 -6.39 0.57 -15.84
CA LEU A 49 -6.24 -0.85 -16.12
C LEU A 49 -6.52 -1.70 -14.87
N GLU A 50 -7.30 -2.77 -15.01
CA GLU A 50 -7.44 -3.77 -13.95
C GLU A 50 -6.22 -4.69 -13.90
N VAL A 51 -5.62 -4.80 -12.71
CA VAL A 51 -4.45 -5.63 -12.46
C VAL A 51 -4.69 -6.52 -11.25
N LYS A 52 -4.23 -7.77 -11.32
CA LYS A 52 -4.28 -8.71 -10.20
C LYS A 52 -2.91 -8.78 -9.53
N LEU A 53 -2.85 -8.44 -8.25
CA LEU A 53 -1.69 -8.77 -7.43
C LEU A 53 -1.71 -10.27 -7.14
N ALA A 54 -0.58 -10.96 -7.32
CA ALA A 54 -0.44 -12.40 -7.10
C ALA A 54 0.89 -12.73 -6.40
N LEU A 55 1.26 -11.93 -5.41
CA LEU A 55 2.55 -12.03 -4.73
C LEU A 55 2.56 -13.18 -3.68
N PRO A 56 3.75 -13.62 -3.23
CA PRO A 56 3.90 -14.51 -2.09
C PRO A 56 3.20 -13.98 -0.83
N ARG A 57 2.74 -14.90 0.05
CA ARG A 57 2.09 -14.51 1.31
C ARG A 57 3.09 -13.83 2.26
N GLY A 58 2.58 -12.97 3.13
CA GLY A 58 3.35 -12.36 4.22
C GLY A 58 4.07 -11.05 3.88
N GLY A 59 4.01 -10.59 2.62
CA GLY A 59 4.61 -9.32 2.21
C GLY A 59 3.65 -8.12 2.34
N ARG A 60 4.17 -6.98 2.80
CA ARG A 60 3.53 -5.66 2.64
C ARG A 60 4.23 -4.91 1.51
N LEU A 61 3.46 -4.35 0.58
CA LEU A 61 4.00 -3.47 -0.44
C LEU A 61 4.44 -2.14 0.16
N ARG A 62 5.67 -1.73 -0.15
CA ARG A 62 6.20 -0.41 0.22
C ARG A 62 5.97 0.56 -0.94
N PRO A 63 5.60 1.82 -0.68
CA PRO A 63 5.68 2.85 -1.71
C PRO A 63 7.09 2.89 -2.33
N GLY A 64 7.18 3.04 -3.64
CA GLY A 64 8.43 2.97 -4.41
C GLY A 64 8.76 1.56 -4.93
N ALA A 65 8.10 0.51 -4.44
CA ALA A 65 8.26 -0.82 -5.02
C ALA A 65 7.76 -0.86 -6.46
N VAL A 66 8.51 -1.53 -7.34
CA VAL A 66 8.09 -1.77 -8.72
C VAL A 66 7.69 -3.24 -8.85
N LEU A 67 6.49 -3.47 -9.38
CA LEU A 67 5.95 -4.80 -9.63
C LEU A 67 6.02 -5.13 -11.11
N THR A 68 6.10 -6.41 -11.41
CA THR A 68 6.07 -6.90 -12.80
C THR A 68 5.37 -8.24 -12.93
N ASP A 69 4.99 -8.57 -14.15
CA ASP A 69 4.37 -9.82 -14.53
C ASP A 69 5.40 -10.95 -14.65
N THR A 70 4.94 -12.16 -14.97
CA THR A 70 5.83 -13.32 -15.12
C THR A 70 6.76 -13.19 -16.33
N ALA A 71 6.33 -12.50 -17.39
CA ALA A 71 7.15 -12.32 -18.59
C ALA A 71 8.12 -11.12 -18.48
N LEU A 72 8.13 -10.41 -17.34
CA LEU A 72 8.99 -9.24 -17.09
C LEU A 72 8.81 -8.11 -18.12
N THR A 73 7.60 -7.97 -18.68
CA THR A 73 7.32 -7.05 -19.79
C THR A 73 6.74 -5.73 -19.30
N THR A 74 5.95 -5.78 -18.24
CA THR A 74 5.23 -4.60 -17.74
C THR A 74 5.71 -4.26 -16.34
N ARG A 75 6.10 -3.00 -16.13
CA ARG A 75 6.56 -2.48 -14.84
C ARG A 75 5.54 -1.50 -14.27
N VAL A 76 5.13 -1.75 -13.04
CA VAL A 76 4.07 -1.01 -12.34
C VAL A 76 4.60 -0.47 -11.02
N LEU A 77 4.62 0.85 -10.86
CA LEU A 77 5.09 1.51 -9.64
C LEU A 77 4.00 1.55 -8.56
N VAL A 78 4.33 1.09 -7.36
CA VAL A 78 3.46 1.25 -6.19
C VAL A 78 3.69 2.62 -5.55
N GLN A 79 2.62 3.40 -5.42
CA GLN A 79 2.59 4.70 -4.77
C GLN A 79 1.69 4.67 -3.54
N ALA A 80 2.00 5.50 -2.54
CA ALA A 80 1.09 5.74 -1.44
C ALA A 80 -0.10 6.57 -1.95
N LYS A 81 -1.32 6.04 -1.80
CA LYS A 81 -2.53 6.83 -2.01
C LYS A 81 -2.68 7.84 -0.86
N PRO A 82 -2.99 9.12 -1.15
CA PRO A 82 -3.37 10.07 -0.11
C PRO A 82 -4.59 9.54 0.66
N GLU A 83 -4.48 9.50 1.97
CA GLU A 83 -5.51 9.03 2.89
C GLU A 83 -5.56 9.95 4.11
N PRO A 84 -6.75 10.15 4.73
CA PRO A 84 -6.84 10.92 5.96
C PRO A 84 -6.03 10.23 7.06
N VAL A 85 -5.32 11.03 7.85
CA VAL A 85 -4.46 10.55 8.93
C VAL A 85 -4.53 11.50 10.11
N LEU A 86 -4.44 10.93 11.31
CA LEU A 86 -4.13 11.69 12.52
C LEU A 86 -2.61 11.83 12.59
N THR A 87 -2.14 13.04 12.90
CA THR A 87 -0.70 13.33 13.04
C THR A 87 -0.42 13.83 14.44
N VAL A 88 0.41 13.10 15.18
CA VAL A 88 0.92 13.47 16.49
C VAL A 88 2.32 14.02 16.32
N ARG A 89 2.60 15.16 16.95
CA ARG A 89 3.94 15.78 17.03
C ARG A 89 4.28 15.99 18.49
N ALA A 90 5.56 15.85 18.85
CA ALA A 90 6.04 16.15 20.19
C ALA A 90 7.36 16.94 20.12
N ALA A 91 7.80 17.46 21.26
CA ALA A 91 9.01 18.27 21.34
C ALA A 91 10.30 17.46 21.19
N SER A 92 10.25 16.15 21.50
CA SER A 92 11.39 15.25 21.34
C SER A 92 10.97 13.87 20.78
N PRO A 93 11.92 13.10 20.21
CA PRO A 93 11.67 11.72 19.80
C PRO A 93 11.27 10.79 20.96
N LEU A 94 11.71 11.10 22.19
CA LEU A 94 11.36 10.31 23.37
C LEU A 94 9.89 10.53 23.74
N ASP A 95 9.43 11.78 23.72
CA ASP A 95 8.01 12.10 23.95
C ASP A 95 7.11 11.45 22.88
N LEU A 96 7.57 11.39 21.62
CA LEU A 96 6.87 10.66 20.56
C LEU A 96 6.81 9.16 20.82
N ALA A 97 7.89 8.57 21.36
CA ALA A 97 7.91 7.15 21.73
C ALA A 97 6.95 6.85 22.88
N ASP A 98 6.86 7.73 23.87
CA ASP A 98 5.90 7.62 24.99
C ASP A 98 4.46 7.66 24.49
N ASN A 99 4.16 8.53 23.51
CA ASN A 99 2.85 8.55 22.83
C ASN A 99 2.60 7.32 21.95
N GLY A 100 3.66 6.75 21.37
CA GLY A 100 3.58 5.56 20.51
C GLY A 100 3.39 4.25 21.30
N LEU A 101 3.90 4.16 22.52
CA LEU A 101 3.87 2.94 23.33
C LEU A 101 2.44 2.43 23.59
N PRO A 102 1.46 3.26 24.04
CA PRO A 102 0.07 2.83 24.18
C PRO A 102 -0.57 2.36 22.88
N LEU A 103 -0.22 2.96 21.74
CA LEU A 103 -0.74 2.56 20.42
C LEU A 103 -0.22 1.17 20.03
N GLY A 104 1.06 0.91 20.32
CA GLY A 104 1.69 -0.41 20.14
C GLY A 104 0.99 -1.49 20.96
N ASN A 105 0.68 -1.22 22.23
CA ASN A 105 -0.05 -2.14 23.12
C ASN A 105 -1.47 -2.48 22.61
N ARG A 106 -2.02 -1.66 21.70
CA ARG A 106 -3.33 -1.84 21.08
C ARG A 106 -3.25 -2.42 19.67
N HIS A 107 -2.05 -2.79 19.21
CA HIS A 107 -1.79 -3.27 17.85
C HIS A 107 -2.29 -2.32 16.76
N VAL A 108 -2.27 -1.01 17.02
CA VAL A 108 -2.68 0.00 16.03
C VAL A 108 -1.57 0.14 14.99
N PRO A 109 -1.86 0.03 13.68
CA PRO A 109 -0.87 0.32 12.65
C PRO A 109 -0.49 1.81 12.67
N VAL A 110 0.77 2.09 12.92
CA VAL A 110 1.32 3.45 12.95
C VAL A 110 2.49 3.59 12.00
N GLN A 111 2.65 4.79 11.43
CA GLN A 111 3.89 5.22 10.81
C GLN A 111 4.62 6.14 11.79
N LEU A 112 5.87 5.81 12.10
CA LEU A 112 6.70 6.55 13.05
C LEU A 112 7.91 7.18 12.33
N THR A 113 8.24 8.39 12.72
CA THR A 113 9.46 9.12 12.37
C THR A 113 10.02 9.81 13.61
N THR A 114 11.16 10.49 13.51
CA THR A 114 11.71 11.29 14.62
C THR A 114 10.88 12.54 14.93
N GLU A 115 10.05 13.00 14.00
CA GLU A 115 9.34 14.28 14.06
C GLU A 115 7.83 14.13 14.30
N TRP A 116 7.27 12.98 13.98
CA TRP A 116 5.85 12.71 14.09
C TRP A 116 5.53 11.22 14.09
N LEU A 117 4.33 10.92 14.61
CA LEU A 117 3.64 9.64 14.45
C LEU A 117 2.32 9.88 13.69
N ARG A 118 1.97 8.96 12.78
CA ARG A 118 0.69 8.98 12.04
C ARG A 118 -0.03 7.65 12.13
N LEU A 119 -1.35 7.74 12.17
CA LEU A 119 -2.28 6.62 12.20
C LEU A 119 -3.56 6.94 11.43
N ALA A 120 -4.34 5.91 11.12
CA ALA A 120 -5.67 6.10 10.56
C ALA A 120 -6.57 6.82 11.58
N PRO A 121 -7.53 7.66 11.14
CA PRO A 121 -8.49 8.31 12.02
C PRO A 121 -9.28 7.30 12.84
N ASP A 122 -9.30 7.51 14.15
CA ASP A 122 -10.00 6.69 15.12
C ASP A 122 -10.43 7.58 16.30
N ALA A 123 -11.73 7.82 16.41
CA ALA A 123 -12.30 8.71 17.42
C ALA A 123 -11.99 8.28 18.87
N VAL A 124 -11.76 6.98 19.11
CA VAL A 124 -11.40 6.48 20.46
C VAL A 124 -9.94 6.79 20.76
N LEU A 125 -9.04 6.67 19.77
CA LEU A 125 -7.62 6.95 19.94
C LEU A 125 -7.31 8.44 20.00
N GLU A 126 -8.12 9.28 19.36
CA GLU A 126 -7.97 10.75 19.41
C GLU A 126 -7.98 11.30 20.84
N HIS A 127 -8.78 10.70 21.73
CA HIS A 127 -8.85 11.11 23.14
C HIS A 127 -7.63 10.68 23.97
N LEU A 128 -6.84 9.72 23.48
CA LEU A 128 -5.63 9.23 24.16
C LEU A 128 -4.36 9.98 23.77
N LEU A 129 -4.43 10.79 22.71
CA LEU A 129 -3.30 11.50 22.12
C LEU A 129 -3.33 13.01 22.44
N GLN A 130 -4.13 13.40 23.45
CA GLN A 130 -4.17 14.73 24.06
C GLN A 130 -3.18 14.82 25.21
#